data_AF-A0A848UXG1-F1
#
_entry.id   AF-A0A848UXG1-F1
#
_cell.length_a   1.000
_cell.length_b   1.000
_cell.length_c   1.000
_cell.angle_alpha   90.00
_cell.angle_beta   90.00
_cell.angle_gamma   90.00
#
_symmetry.space_group_name_H-M   'P 1'
#
loop_
_entity.id
_entity.type
_entity.pdbx_description
1 polymer ?
#
loop_
_entity_poly.entity_id
_entity_poly.type
_entity_poly.pdbx_seq_one_letter_code
_entity_poly.pdbx_strand_id
1 'polypeptide(L)'
;LMTIKGRVESHWTLFTVLPAVYFGYRYLIGLNKGKSIVLYTFSLSIVVIIAGRLLIAIDIPSNESSAISRLTQPFHNMDNMLAIQQVAGDHPVGFMNSYQEASLYTYYSGSEGFSLNNIMGRKNQFDIWNVEEKYRGEKVMIIPNYDIPEFDRIEGLSKVKRYAFVEDFQQYSAINVTQEGLRSEAKRSDTLNVKIMLSNSQKVTIDLEANPSAPAIFSCLFLKEKQIVKQQELFQVTNKMLDESLKVALIVPESPGTYDMIFSLRAGWLPSTKNSERFEIEVLP
;
A
#
# COMPACT_ATOMS: atom_id res chain seq x y z
N LEU A 1 21.74 -9.94 -7.26
CA LEU A 1 20.52 -10.72 -7.57
C LEU A 1 19.83 -10.07 -8.76
N MET A 2 20.06 -10.57 -9.97
CA MET A 2 19.21 -10.26 -11.12
C MET A 2 18.41 -11.52 -11.43
N THR A 3 17.09 -11.40 -11.57
CA THR A 3 16.24 -12.51 -12.04
C THR A 3 15.63 -12.13 -13.38
N ILE A 4 15.59 -13.09 -14.29
CA ILE A 4 14.93 -12.94 -15.60
C ILE A 4 13.39 -13.08 -15.42
N LYS A 5 12.92 -13.55 -14.26
CA LYS A 5 11.50 -13.84 -13.98
C LYS A 5 10.67 -12.66 -13.47
N GLY A 6 11.26 -11.47 -13.27
CA GLY A 6 10.52 -10.31 -12.79
C GLY A 6 11.37 -9.21 -12.18
N ARG A 7 10.73 -8.11 -11.75
CA ARG A 7 11.39 -7.02 -11.05
C ARG A 7 11.84 -7.49 -9.66
N VAL A 8 13.14 -7.46 -9.41
CA VAL A 8 13.70 -7.63 -8.07
C VAL A 8 13.56 -6.30 -7.33
N GLU A 9 12.85 -6.30 -6.21
CA GLU A 9 12.78 -5.11 -5.36
C GLU A 9 14.15 -4.90 -4.68
N SER A 10 14.65 -3.66 -4.67
CA SER A 10 16.03 -3.37 -4.25
C SER A 10 16.34 -3.84 -2.82
N HIS A 11 15.32 -3.92 -1.95
CA HIS A 11 15.50 -4.37 -0.56
C HIS A 11 15.96 -5.84 -0.46
N TRP A 12 15.66 -6.70 -1.43
CA TRP A 12 16.14 -8.09 -1.44
C TRP A 12 17.67 -8.17 -1.53
N THR A 13 18.32 -7.14 -2.09
CA THR A 13 19.79 -7.08 -2.12
C THR A 13 20.39 -6.80 -0.75
N LEU A 14 19.64 -6.22 0.19
CA LEU A 14 20.12 -5.88 1.53
C LEU A 14 20.62 -7.12 2.30
N PHE A 15 19.93 -8.25 2.16
CA PHE A 15 20.35 -9.53 2.76
C PHE A 15 21.73 -10.00 2.29
N THR A 16 22.13 -9.61 1.07
CA THR A 16 23.44 -9.96 0.52
C THR A 16 24.55 -9.02 0.94
N VAL A 17 24.23 -7.82 1.46
CA VAL A 17 25.22 -6.80 1.84
C VAL A 17 26.08 -7.30 3.00
N LEU A 18 25.49 -7.87 4.05
CA LEU A 18 26.26 -8.32 5.24
C LEU A 18 27.26 -9.45 4.88
N PRO A 19 26.85 -10.54 4.20
CA PRO A 19 27.80 -11.55 3.72
C PRO A 19 28.84 -10.95 2.77
N ALA A 20 28.45 -10.07 1.85
CA ALA A 20 29.37 -9.46 0.88
C ALA A 20 30.43 -8.61 1.58
N VAL A 21 30.06 -7.83 2.60
CA VAL A 21 31.01 -7.06 3.41
C VAL A 21 31.94 -7.99 4.17
N TYR A 22 31.43 -9.03 4.83
CA TYR A 22 32.25 -9.97 5.60
C TYR A 22 33.24 -10.73 4.72
N PHE A 23 32.76 -11.43 3.69
CA PHE A 23 33.62 -12.21 2.80
C PHE A 23 34.52 -11.31 1.95
N GLY A 24 34.00 -10.17 1.48
CA GLY A 24 34.78 -9.18 0.74
C GLY A 24 35.94 -8.64 1.57
N TYR A 25 35.68 -8.26 2.82
CA TYR A 25 36.74 -7.82 3.75
C TYR A 25 37.79 -8.91 3.97
N ARG A 26 37.36 -10.14 4.32
CA ARG A 26 38.26 -11.28 4.57
C ARG A 26 39.11 -11.64 3.36
N TYR A 27 38.57 -11.48 2.15
CA TYR A 27 39.31 -11.69 0.92
C TYR A 27 40.32 -10.57 0.68
N LEU A 28 39.93 -9.31 0.89
CA LEU A 28 40.77 -8.13 0.62
C LEU A 28 41.99 -8.04 1.54
N ILE A 29 41.90 -8.47 2.80
CA ILE A 29 43.05 -8.50 3.71
C ILE A 29 44.15 -9.49 3.29
N GLY A 30 43.81 -10.51 2.51
CA GLY A 30 44.77 -11.49 1.99
C GLY A 30 45.49 -11.05 0.71
N LEU A 31 45.11 -9.90 0.13
CA LEU A 31 45.68 -9.40 -1.11
C LEU A 31 46.73 -8.32 -0.84
N ASN A 32 47.89 -8.43 -1.49
CA ASN A 32 48.96 -7.42 -1.44
C ASN A 32 48.49 -6.01 -1.86
N LYS A 33 47.43 -5.91 -2.67
CA LYS A 33 46.84 -4.65 -3.14
C LYS A 33 45.44 -4.36 -2.58
N GLY A 34 45.01 -5.05 -1.52
CA GLY A 34 43.66 -4.94 -0.97
C GLY A 34 43.24 -3.49 -0.65
N LYS A 35 44.13 -2.73 0.01
CA LYS A 35 43.89 -1.31 0.32
C LYS A 35 43.66 -0.45 -0.94
N SER A 36 44.48 -0.63 -1.98
CA SER A 36 44.34 0.13 -3.23
C SER A 36 43.05 -0.23 -3.97
N ILE A 37 42.64 -1.50 -3.95
CA ILE A 37 41.37 -1.95 -4.55
C ILE A 37 40.19 -1.29 -3.83
N VAL A 38 40.20 -1.27 -2.49
CA VAL A 38 39.17 -0.60 -1.70
C VAL A 38 39.10 0.89 -2.04
N LEU A 39 40.23 1.59 -2.06
CA LEU A 39 40.26 3.03 -2.35
C LEU A 39 39.78 3.36 -3.78
N TYR A 40 40.14 2.53 -4.76
CA TYR A 40 39.69 2.70 -6.14
C TYR A 40 38.18 2.44 -6.26
N THR A 41 37.69 1.32 -5.73
CA THR A 41 36.26 0.96 -5.80
C THR A 41 35.40 1.93 -5.00
N PHE A 42 35.87 2.40 -3.85
CA PHE A 42 35.21 3.44 -3.06
C PHE A 42 35.13 4.75 -3.84
N SER A 43 36.25 5.25 -4.37
CA SER A 43 36.28 6.50 -5.15
C SER A 43 35.37 6.41 -6.38
N LEU A 44 35.43 5.29 -7.11
CA LEU A 44 34.55 5.04 -8.25
C LEU A 44 33.07 5.01 -7.82
N SER A 45 32.75 4.36 -6.70
CA SER A 45 31.39 4.32 -6.15
C SER A 45 30.89 5.71 -5.79
N ILE A 46 31.72 6.55 -5.16
CA ILE A 46 31.37 7.94 -4.85
C ILE A 46 31.10 8.73 -6.13
N VAL A 47 31.95 8.61 -7.14
CA VAL A 47 31.74 9.29 -8.44
C VAL A 47 30.42 8.83 -9.08
N VAL A 48 30.14 7.53 -9.10
CA VAL A 48 28.88 6.99 -9.65
C VAL A 48 27.67 7.46 -8.85
N ILE A 49 27.74 7.48 -7.51
CA ILE A 49 26.65 7.96 -6.65
C ILE A 49 26.40 9.46 -6.89
N ILE A 50 27.45 10.28 -6.95
CA ILE A 50 27.33 11.73 -7.21
C ILE A 50 26.75 11.95 -8.60
N ALA A 51 27.26 11.28 -9.63
CA ALA A 51 26.72 11.38 -10.99
C ALA A 51 25.24 10.98 -11.03
N GLY A 52 24.87 9.87 -10.40
CA GLY A 52 23.47 9.43 -10.30
C GLY A 52 22.59 10.43 -9.56
N ARG A 53 23.08 11.04 -8.47
CA ARG A 53 22.36 12.08 -7.73
C ARG A 53 22.16 13.35 -8.56
N LEU A 54 23.20 13.81 -9.26
CA LEU A 54 23.10 14.97 -10.14
C LEU A 54 22.11 14.71 -11.27
N LEU A 55 22.11 13.51 -11.86
CA LEU A 55 21.15 13.14 -12.90
C LEU A 55 19.68 13.18 -12.42
N ILE A 56 19.42 12.79 -11.17
CA ILE A 56 18.06 12.84 -10.59
C ILE A 56 17.71 14.27 -10.14
N ALA A 57 18.67 15.02 -9.60
CA ALA A 57 18.44 16.36 -9.05
C ALA A 57 18.26 17.44 -10.12
N ILE A 58 18.93 17.28 -11.27
CA ILE A 58 18.79 18.20 -12.39
C ILE A 58 17.52 17.83 -13.15
N ASP A 59 16.60 18.77 -13.28
CA ASP A 59 15.41 18.60 -14.11
C ASP A 59 15.83 18.64 -15.59
N ILE A 60 15.87 17.47 -16.21
CA ILE A 60 16.27 17.33 -17.62
C ILE A 60 14.99 17.33 -18.43
N PRO A 61 14.81 18.26 -19.39
CA PRO A 61 13.63 18.31 -20.23
C PRO A 61 13.31 16.94 -20.82
N SER A 62 12.07 16.49 -20.63
CA SER A 62 11.64 15.15 -21.01
C SER A 62 11.69 14.98 -22.53
N ASN A 63 12.79 14.42 -23.03
CA ASN A 63 12.86 13.91 -24.39
C ASN A 63 12.64 12.39 -24.33
N GLU A 64 11.48 11.91 -24.76
CA GLU A 64 11.08 10.50 -24.65
C GLU A 64 12.03 9.53 -25.39
N SER A 65 12.82 10.04 -26.33
CA SER A 65 13.82 9.24 -27.06
C SER A 65 15.05 8.88 -26.21
N SER A 66 15.38 9.65 -25.17
CA SER A 66 16.57 9.44 -24.35
C SER A 66 16.34 8.39 -23.26
N ALA A 67 17.25 7.42 -23.16
CA ALA A 67 17.24 6.44 -22.08
C ALA A 67 17.39 7.09 -20.69
N ILE A 68 18.11 8.22 -20.62
CA ILE A 68 18.31 8.96 -19.36
C ILE A 68 17.01 9.61 -18.92
N SER A 69 16.30 10.28 -19.84
CA SER A 69 14.99 10.88 -19.58
C SER A 69 13.99 9.86 -19.04
N ARG A 70 13.93 8.65 -19.62
CA ARG A 70 13.05 7.57 -19.12
C ARG A 70 13.41 7.08 -17.71
N LEU A 71 14.68 7.15 -17.32
CA LEU A 71 15.14 6.76 -15.99
C LEU A 71 14.84 7.83 -14.94
N THR A 72 14.86 9.12 -15.31
CA THR A 72 14.68 10.25 -14.39
C THR A 72 13.23 10.74 -14.29
N GLN A 73 12.42 10.54 -15.35
CA GLN A 73 11.02 10.99 -15.42
C GLN A 73 10.17 10.63 -14.19
N PRO A 74 10.27 9.44 -13.56
CA PRO A 74 9.48 9.14 -12.36
C PRO A 74 9.79 10.05 -11.17
N PHE A 75 10.96 10.68 -11.14
CA PHE A 75 11.38 11.60 -10.08
C PHE A 75 11.01 13.04 -10.41
N HIS A 76 10.97 13.43 -11.69
CA HIS A 76 10.69 14.79 -12.14
C HIS A 76 9.18 15.06 -12.22
N ASN A 77 8.57 15.26 -11.05
CA ASN A 77 7.12 15.48 -10.92
C ASN A 77 6.75 16.65 -10.00
N MET A 78 7.67 17.61 -9.85
CA MET A 78 7.56 18.73 -8.91
C MET A 78 6.28 19.53 -9.10
N ASP A 79 6.01 19.98 -10.33
CA ASP A 79 4.84 20.83 -10.62
C ASP A 79 3.52 20.15 -10.23
N ASN A 80 3.40 18.86 -10.50
CA ASN A 80 2.22 18.08 -10.10
C ASN A 80 2.11 17.99 -8.56
N MET A 81 3.23 17.79 -7.84
CA MET A 81 3.21 17.73 -6.38
C MET A 81 2.87 19.07 -5.75
N LEU A 82 3.36 20.18 -6.33
CA LEU A 82 3.04 21.53 -5.87
C LEU A 82 1.57 21.90 -6.17
N ALA A 83 1.04 21.52 -7.33
CA ALA A 83 -0.39 21.68 -7.62
C ALA A 83 -1.27 20.88 -6.65
N ILE A 84 -0.88 19.66 -6.29
CA ILE A 84 -1.55 18.88 -5.25
C ILE A 84 -1.47 19.60 -3.90
N GLN A 85 -0.32 20.18 -3.53
CA GLN A 85 -0.17 20.91 -2.27
C GLN A 85 -1.04 22.17 -2.20
N GLN A 86 -1.16 22.91 -3.30
CA GLN A 86 -2.03 24.09 -3.36
C GLN A 86 -3.50 23.74 -3.07
N VAL A 87 -3.95 22.57 -3.55
CA VAL A 87 -5.30 22.07 -3.27
C VAL A 87 -5.43 21.51 -1.85
N ALA A 88 -4.41 20.80 -1.37
CA ALA A 88 -4.40 20.21 -0.02
C ALA A 88 -4.37 21.26 1.10
N GLY A 89 -3.73 22.41 0.86
CA GLY A 89 -3.45 23.39 1.90
C GLY A 89 -2.52 22.79 2.97
N ASP A 90 -2.94 22.87 4.23
CA ASP A 90 -2.20 22.35 5.39
C ASP A 90 -2.58 20.90 5.75
N HIS A 91 -3.45 20.25 4.97
CA HIS A 91 -3.95 18.91 5.29
C HIS A 91 -3.02 17.80 4.77
N PRO A 92 -2.82 16.72 5.54
CA PRO A 92 -2.07 15.55 5.06
C PRO A 92 -2.71 14.92 3.82
N VAL A 93 -1.88 14.41 2.91
CA VAL A 93 -2.32 13.83 1.64
C VAL A 93 -2.05 12.32 1.59
N GLY A 94 -3.13 11.54 1.49
CA GLY A 94 -3.08 10.09 1.30
C GLY A 94 -3.14 9.70 -0.18
N PHE A 95 -2.11 9.01 -0.65
CA PHE A 95 -2.03 8.48 -2.01
C PHE A 95 -2.38 6.99 -2.01
N MET A 96 -3.46 6.61 -2.67
CA MET A 96 -3.90 5.21 -2.65
C MET A 96 -2.89 4.32 -3.38
N ASN A 97 -2.41 3.26 -2.71
CA ASN A 97 -1.46 2.28 -3.23
C ASN A 97 -0.18 2.86 -3.85
N SER A 98 0.23 4.07 -3.48
CA SER A 98 1.36 4.76 -4.12
C SER A 98 2.31 5.40 -3.11
N TYR A 99 3.20 4.57 -2.56
CA TYR A 99 4.30 5.05 -1.72
C TYR A 99 5.27 5.97 -2.47
N GLN A 100 5.38 5.82 -3.79
CA GLN A 100 6.25 6.65 -4.63
C GLN A 100 5.72 8.08 -4.69
N GLU A 101 4.42 8.26 -4.97
CA GLU A 101 3.82 9.59 -5.02
C GLU A 101 3.79 10.25 -3.64
N ALA A 102 3.45 9.52 -2.58
CA ALA A 102 3.52 10.03 -1.21
C ALA A 102 4.93 10.55 -0.84
N SER A 103 5.97 9.82 -1.26
CA SER A 103 7.37 10.22 -1.01
C SER A 103 7.77 11.44 -1.83
N LEU A 104 7.39 11.50 -3.11
CA LEU A 104 7.66 12.66 -3.98
C LEU A 104 6.91 13.90 -3.50
N TYR A 105 5.65 13.74 -3.10
CA TYR A 105 4.85 14.82 -2.53
C TYR A 105 5.54 15.42 -1.31
N THR A 106 5.91 14.57 -0.34
CA THR A 106 6.61 15.02 0.87
C THR A 106 7.93 15.71 0.54
N TYR A 107 8.69 15.17 -0.41
CA TYR A 107 9.97 15.72 -0.83
C TYR A 107 9.86 17.11 -1.50
N TYR A 108 8.93 17.28 -2.44
CA TYR A 108 8.81 18.51 -3.22
C TYR A 108 8.01 19.61 -2.52
N SER A 109 6.95 19.23 -1.81
CA SER A 109 6.06 20.20 -1.16
C SER A 109 6.47 20.54 0.27
N GLY A 110 7.28 19.69 0.92
CA GLY A 110 7.56 19.76 2.35
C GLY A 110 6.34 19.46 3.25
N SER A 111 5.18 19.14 2.65
CA SER A 111 3.93 18.83 3.34
C SER A 111 3.80 17.32 3.60
N GLU A 112 2.88 16.93 4.46
CA GLU A 112 2.78 15.54 4.91
C GLU A 112 2.06 14.65 3.88
N GLY A 113 2.79 13.70 3.27
CA GLY A 113 2.24 12.69 2.36
C GLY A 113 2.34 11.28 2.91
N PHE A 114 1.34 10.43 2.66
CA PHE A 114 1.36 9.02 3.05
C PHE A 114 0.75 8.10 2.00
N SER A 115 1.16 6.83 2.01
CA SER A 115 0.56 5.78 1.17
C SER A 115 -0.61 5.15 1.91
N LEU A 116 -1.79 5.11 1.27
CA LEU A 116 -2.97 4.41 1.77
C LEU A 116 -3.17 3.12 0.99
N ASN A 117 -2.81 1.98 1.58
CA ASN A 117 -2.89 0.70 0.87
C ASN A 117 -4.28 0.08 0.99
N ASN A 118 -4.86 -0.29 -0.15
CA ASN A 118 -6.09 -1.07 -0.18
C ASN A 118 -5.79 -2.58 -0.20
N ILE A 119 -6.83 -3.40 -0.24
CA ILE A 119 -6.74 -4.87 -0.29
C ILE A 119 -5.87 -5.44 -1.43
N MET A 120 -5.71 -4.70 -2.53
CA MET A 120 -4.85 -5.06 -3.66
C MET A 120 -3.44 -4.47 -3.54
N GLY A 121 -3.28 -3.48 -2.66
CA GLY A 121 -2.03 -2.81 -2.38
C GLY A 121 -1.00 -3.73 -1.72
N ARG A 122 0.27 -3.40 -1.91
CA ARG A 122 1.37 -4.03 -1.17
C ARG A 122 1.68 -3.20 0.06
N LYS A 123 1.91 -3.89 1.18
CA LYS A 123 2.51 -3.28 2.37
C LYS A 123 3.85 -2.65 1.98
N ASN A 124 4.12 -1.49 2.54
CA ASN A 124 5.30 -0.67 2.33
C ASN A 124 5.70 0.03 3.64
N GLN A 125 6.63 0.98 3.58
CA GLN A 125 7.16 1.65 4.77
C GLN A 125 6.11 2.44 5.56
N PHE A 126 5.04 2.92 4.91
CA PHE A 126 4.00 3.68 5.58
C PHE A 126 3.16 2.82 6.52
N ASP A 127 3.01 1.52 6.23
CA ASP A 127 2.38 0.55 7.15
C ASP A 127 3.22 0.29 8.41
N ILE A 128 4.54 0.56 8.35
CA ILE A 128 5.45 0.43 9.49
C ILE A 128 5.47 1.73 10.32
N TRP A 129 5.29 2.87 9.68
CA TRP A 129 5.28 4.18 10.32
C TRP A 129 3.95 4.54 11.02
N ASN A 130 2.99 3.61 11.08
CA ASN A 130 1.68 3.81 11.71
C ASN A 130 0.97 5.09 11.24
N VAL A 131 1.02 5.41 9.95
CA VAL A 131 0.40 6.65 9.43
C VAL A 131 -1.11 6.71 9.68
N GLU A 132 -1.79 5.56 9.72
CA GLU A 132 -3.21 5.50 10.07
C GLU A 132 -3.48 5.96 11.50
N GLU A 133 -2.59 5.69 12.44
CA GLU A 133 -2.70 6.17 13.82
C GLU A 133 -2.40 7.67 13.88
N LYS A 134 -1.35 8.11 13.17
CA LYS A 134 -0.93 9.51 13.15
C LYS A 134 -2.04 10.46 12.67
N TYR A 135 -2.78 10.06 11.64
CA TYR A 135 -3.83 10.90 11.02
C TYR A 135 -5.25 10.51 11.43
N ARG A 136 -5.41 9.62 12.42
CA ARG A 136 -6.74 9.21 12.88
C ARG A 136 -7.49 10.41 13.44
N GLY A 137 -8.73 10.62 12.98
CA GLY A 137 -9.55 11.75 13.42
C GLY A 137 -9.20 13.08 12.78
N GLU A 138 -8.13 13.15 11.98
CA GLU A 138 -7.73 14.36 11.28
C GLU A 138 -8.46 14.49 9.94
N LYS A 139 -8.56 15.73 9.46
CA LYS A 139 -8.98 16.02 8.10
C LYS A 139 -7.82 15.76 7.14
N VAL A 140 -8.02 14.83 6.19
CA VAL A 140 -7.02 14.46 5.18
C VAL A 140 -7.57 14.59 3.77
N MET A 141 -6.69 14.88 2.81
CA MET A 141 -7.02 14.79 1.39
C MET A 141 -6.60 13.43 0.85
N ILE A 142 -7.48 12.72 0.15
CA ILE A 142 -7.17 11.41 -0.41
C ILE A 142 -7.22 11.46 -1.93
N ILE A 143 -6.18 10.95 -2.58
CA ILE A 143 -6.07 10.76 -4.03
C ILE A 143 -6.23 9.26 -4.34
N PRO A 144 -7.36 8.82 -4.92
CA PRO A 144 -7.55 7.44 -5.31
C PRO A 144 -6.65 7.03 -6.48
N ASN A 145 -6.38 5.73 -6.61
CA ASN A 145 -5.62 5.15 -7.72
C ASN A 145 -6.51 4.66 -8.88
N TYR A 146 -7.78 5.06 -8.87
CA TYR A 146 -8.78 4.84 -9.92
C TYR A 146 -9.65 6.10 -10.03
N ASP A 147 -10.29 6.29 -11.19
CA ASP A 147 -11.14 7.45 -11.43
C ASP A 147 -12.47 7.29 -10.68
N ILE A 148 -12.84 8.32 -9.90
CA ILE A 148 -14.12 8.43 -9.20
C ILE A 148 -14.76 9.72 -9.70
N PRO A 149 -15.66 9.67 -10.70
CA PRO A 149 -16.15 10.85 -11.39
C PRO A 149 -16.77 11.94 -10.51
N GLU A 150 -17.29 11.55 -9.35
CA GLU A 150 -17.92 12.40 -8.34
C GLU A 150 -16.91 13.26 -7.57
N PHE A 151 -15.62 12.94 -7.63
CA PHE A 151 -14.58 13.63 -6.88
C PHE A 151 -14.04 14.84 -7.63
N ASP A 152 -13.59 15.84 -6.88
CA ASP A 152 -13.00 17.05 -7.43
C ASP A 152 -11.73 16.74 -8.21
N ARG A 153 -11.48 17.52 -9.27
CA ARG A 153 -10.30 17.38 -10.13
C ARG A 153 -9.21 18.34 -9.66
N ILE A 154 -7.96 17.89 -9.75
CA ILE A 154 -6.80 18.75 -9.58
C ILE A 154 -6.45 19.31 -10.96
N GLU A 155 -6.63 20.62 -11.13
CA GLU A 155 -6.32 21.33 -12.36
C GLU A 155 -4.81 21.49 -12.55
N GLY A 156 -4.37 21.64 -13.79
CA GLY A 156 -2.95 21.90 -14.13
C GLY A 156 -2.03 20.68 -14.08
N LEU A 157 -2.56 19.47 -13.83
CA LEU A 157 -1.77 18.24 -13.86
C LEU A 157 -1.59 17.67 -15.27
N SER A 158 -0.44 17.05 -15.53
CA SER A 158 -0.18 16.31 -16.78
C SER A 158 -1.07 15.07 -16.97
N LYS A 159 -1.61 14.53 -15.88
CA LYS A 159 -2.62 13.47 -15.86
C LYS A 159 -3.74 13.89 -14.92
N VAL A 160 -4.98 13.63 -15.33
CA VAL A 160 -6.14 13.89 -14.49
C VAL A 160 -6.01 13.10 -13.20
N LYS A 161 -5.95 13.80 -12.07
CA LYS A 161 -6.13 13.22 -10.74
C LYS A 161 -7.36 13.81 -10.11
N ARG A 162 -8.07 12.97 -9.39
CA ARG A 162 -9.19 13.39 -8.56
C ARG A 162 -8.84 13.25 -7.09
N TYR A 163 -9.58 13.95 -6.25
CA TYR A 163 -9.38 13.91 -4.82
C TYR A 163 -10.70 14.15 -4.07
N ALA A 164 -10.72 13.73 -2.82
CA ALA A 164 -11.76 14.13 -1.88
C ALA A 164 -11.17 14.31 -0.49
N PHE A 165 -11.75 15.24 0.27
CA PHE A 165 -11.43 15.40 1.69
C PHE A 165 -12.22 14.39 2.53
N VAL A 166 -11.56 13.90 3.58
CA VAL A 166 -12.16 13.06 4.62
C VAL A 166 -11.95 13.79 5.93
N GLU A 167 -13.04 14.28 6.54
CA GLU A 167 -13.00 15.17 7.72
C GLU A 167 -12.56 14.47 9.01
N ASP A 168 -12.95 13.22 9.18
CA ASP A 168 -12.61 12.39 10.35
C ASP A 168 -12.06 11.06 9.82
N PHE A 169 -10.77 11.06 9.52
CA PHE A 169 -10.13 9.93 8.88
C PHE A 169 -10.08 8.71 9.80
N GLN A 170 -10.71 7.62 9.35
CA GLN A 170 -10.72 6.34 10.05
C GLN A 170 -10.32 5.22 9.09
N GLN A 171 -9.29 4.47 9.46
CA GLN A 171 -8.91 3.19 8.85
C GLN A 171 -8.72 2.14 9.94
N TYR A 172 -8.89 0.89 9.55
CA TYR A 172 -8.98 -0.24 10.49
C TYR A 172 -7.99 -1.35 10.15
N SER A 173 -6.83 -1.04 9.56
CA SER A 173 -5.86 -2.08 9.14
C SER A 173 -5.23 -2.82 10.32
N ALA A 174 -5.23 -2.21 11.50
CA ALA A 174 -4.79 -2.81 12.76
C ALA A 174 -5.78 -3.87 13.30
N ILE A 175 -7.03 -3.90 12.82
CA ILE A 175 -7.98 -4.97 13.19
C ILE A 175 -7.66 -6.23 12.40
N ASN A 176 -7.40 -7.33 13.10
CA ASN A 176 -7.20 -8.64 12.52
C ASN A 176 -8.46 -9.50 12.68
N VAL A 177 -8.82 -10.20 11.62
CA VAL A 177 -9.98 -11.09 11.55
C VAL A 177 -9.46 -12.51 11.50
N THR A 178 -9.81 -13.28 12.53
CA THR A 178 -9.61 -14.74 12.54
C THR A 178 -10.93 -15.44 12.33
N GLN A 179 -10.88 -16.62 11.71
CA GLN A 179 -12.06 -17.33 11.26
C GLN A 179 -11.97 -18.83 11.56
N GLU A 180 -13.11 -19.42 11.92
CA GLU A 180 -13.27 -20.84 12.23
C GLU A 180 -14.46 -21.42 11.44
N GLY A 181 -14.34 -22.68 11.03
CA GLY A 181 -15.43 -23.41 10.36
C GLY A 181 -15.57 -23.13 8.87
N LEU A 182 -14.58 -22.51 8.23
CA LEU A 182 -14.52 -22.39 6.78
C LEU A 182 -14.18 -23.72 6.12
N ARG A 183 -14.93 -24.04 5.06
CA ARG A 183 -14.73 -25.20 4.20
C ARG A 183 -14.00 -24.77 2.93
N SER A 184 -13.16 -25.65 2.39
CA SER A 184 -12.44 -25.43 1.14
C SER A 184 -13.35 -25.55 -0.10
N GLU A 185 -14.53 -26.14 0.05
CA GLU A 185 -15.47 -26.40 -1.04
C GLU A 185 -16.89 -25.94 -0.67
N ALA A 186 -17.61 -25.39 -1.64
CA ALA A 186 -19.01 -25.01 -1.51
C ALA A 186 -19.74 -25.23 -2.84
N LYS A 187 -21.04 -25.53 -2.80
CA LYS A 187 -21.86 -25.55 -4.01
C LYS A 187 -22.20 -24.12 -4.44
N ARG A 188 -22.48 -23.89 -5.72
CA ARG A 188 -22.97 -22.59 -6.19
C ARG A 188 -24.13 -22.08 -5.32
N SER A 189 -24.07 -20.80 -4.97
CA SER A 189 -25.07 -20.13 -4.12
C SER A 189 -25.27 -20.74 -2.73
N ASP A 190 -24.37 -21.62 -2.27
CA ASP A 190 -24.38 -22.12 -0.89
C ASP A 190 -24.09 -20.97 0.10
N THR A 191 -24.59 -21.13 1.32
CA THR A 191 -24.40 -20.19 2.41
C THR A 191 -23.45 -20.79 3.44
N LEU A 192 -22.25 -20.24 3.53
CA LEU A 192 -21.25 -20.63 4.51
C LEU A 192 -21.51 -19.91 5.82
N ASN A 193 -21.78 -20.69 6.87
CA ASN A 193 -21.86 -20.19 8.23
C ASN A 193 -20.47 -20.22 8.85
N VAL A 194 -19.84 -19.06 8.98
CA VAL A 194 -18.48 -18.91 9.47
C VAL A 194 -18.52 -18.23 10.83
N LYS A 195 -17.71 -18.72 11.76
CA LYS A 195 -17.46 -18.02 13.02
C LYS A 195 -16.23 -17.14 12.81
N ILE A 196 -16.34 -15.86 13.14
CA ILE A 196 -15.23 -14.90 13.06
C ILE A 196 -14.99 -14.26 14.42
N MET A 197 -13.80 -13.72 14.60
CA MET A 197 -13.42 -12.89 15.74
C MET A 197 -12.58 -11.72 15.25
N LEU A 198 -12.94 -10.52 15.71
CA LEU A 198 -12.24 -9.28 15.42
C LEU A 198 -11.32 -8.98 16.58
N SER A 199 -10.02 -8.86 16.33
CA SER A 199 -9.03 -8.59 17.38
C SER A 199 -8.17 -7.40 17.00
N ASN A 200 -7.79 -6.58 17.97
CA ASN A 200 -6.84 -5.51 17.71
C ASN A 200 -5.41 -6.05 17.73
N SER A 201 -4.76 -6.10 16.57
CA SER A 201 -3.41 -6.65 16.45
C SER A 201 -2.31 -5.69 16.91
N GLN A 202 -2.65 -4.41 17.11
CA GLN A 202 -1.70 -3.38 17.51
C GLN A 202 -2.00 -2.85 18.92
N LYS A 203 -1.00 -2.30 19.61
CA LYS A 203 -1.15 -1.65 20.93
C LYS A 203 -1.78 -0.25 20.84
N VAL A 204 -2.61 -0.02 19.84
CA VAL A 204 -3.22 1.28 19.53
C VAL A 204 -4.67 1.25 19.96
N THR A 205 -5.17 2.30 20.61
CA THR A 205 -6.60 2.37 20.94
C THR A 205 -7.38 2.74 19.68
N ILE A 206 -8.32 1.88 19.27
CA ILE A 206 -9.15 2.08 18.07
C ILE A 206 -10.61 2.11 18.51
N ASP A 207 -11.29 3.19 18.14
CA ASP A 207 -12.73 3.32 18.28
C ASP A 207 -13.38 3.08 16.92
N LEU A 208 -14.13 1.99 16.79
CA LEU A 208 -14.83 1.59 15.56
C LEU A 208 -16.08 2.42 15.27
N GLU A 209 -16.50 3.24 16.24
CA GLU A 209 -17.69 4.08 16.20
C GLU A 209 -17.34 5.58 16.16
N ALA A 210 -16.04 5.90 16.05
CA ALA A 210 -15.52 7.28 16.09
C ALA A 210 -16.15 8.21 15.04
N ASN A 211 -16.40 7.69 13.82
CA ASN A 211 -16.99 8.45 12.72
C ASN A 211 -18.40 7.93 12.36
N PRO A 212 -19.48 8.54 12.89
CA PRO A 212 -20.85 8.15 12.59
C PRO A 212 -21.26 8.37 11.13
N SER A 213 -20.63 9.32 10.43
CA SER A 213 -20.90 9.63 9.03
C SER A 213 -20.27 8.62 8.07
N ALA A 214 -19.26 7.88 8.53
CA ALA A 214 -18.55 6.84 7.78
C ALA A 214 -18.31 5.61 8.68
N PRO A 215 -19.37 4.88 9.04
CA PRO A 215 -19.26 3.76 9.98
C PRO A 215 -18.35 2.64 9.45
N ALA A 216 -17.75 1.89 10.38
CA ALA A 216 -16.96 0.72 10.06
C ALA A 216 -17.85 -0.41 9.51
N ILE A 217 -17.74 -0.71 8.21
CA ILE A 217 -18.49 -1.80 7.57
C ILE A 217 -17.60 -3.02 7.40
N PHE A 218 -18.04 -4.15 7.97
CA PHE A 218 -17.43 -5.46 7.75
C PHE A 218 -17.94 -6.08 6.46
N SER A 219 -17.02 -6.51 5.61
CA SER A 219 -17.32 -7.11 4.31
C SER A 219 -16.48 -8.34 4.04
N CYS A 220 -16.99 -9.21 3.18
CA CYS A 220 -16.25 -10.32 2.58
C CYS A 220 -16.09 -10.07 1.08
N LEU A 221 -14.86 -10.19 0.58
CA LEU A 221 -14.55 -10.08 -0.84
C LEU A 221 -14.14 -11.45 -1.39
N PHE A 222 -14.67 -11.79 -2.56
CA PHE A 222 -14.24 -12.91 -3.37
C PHE A 222 -13.47 -12.39 -4.57
N LEU A 223 -12.27 -12.91 -4.75
CA LEU A 223 -11.37 -12.56 -5.84
C LEU A 223 -11.16 -13.76 -6.76
N LYS A 224 -11.21 -13.55 -8.07
CA LYS A 224 -10.81 -14.51 -9.09
C LYS A 224 -9.71 -13.86 -9.93
N GLU A 225 -8.59 -14.54 -10.11
CA GLU A 225 -7.45 -14.00 -10.88
C GLU A 225 -7.01 -12.59 -10.41
N LYS A 226 -7.07 -12.33 -9.10
CA LYS A 226 -6.75 -11.03 -8.44
C LYS A 226 -7.73 -9.89 -8.77
N GLN A 227 -8.88 -10.18 -9.35
CA GLN A 227 -9.98 -9.23 -9.54
C GLN A 227 -11.09 -9.51 -8.53
N ILE A 228 -11.67 -8.48 -7.92
CA ILE A 228 -12.85 -8.65 -7.05
C ILE A 228 -14.03 -8.99 -7.96
N VAL A 229 -14.58 -10.20 -7.79
CA VAL A 229 -15.76 -10.66 -8.54
C VAL A 229 -17.05 -10.48 -7.75
N LYS A 230 -16.96 -10.45 -6.42
CA LYS A 230 -18.10 -10.28 -5.53
C LYS A 230 -17.62 -9.62 -4.24
N GLN A 231 -18.35 -8.60 -3.80
CA GLN A 231 -18.19 -8.00 -2.48
C GLN A 231 -19.53 -8.10 -1.76
N GLN A 232 -19.52 -8.67 -0.57
CA GLN A 232 -20.67 -8.79 0.29
C GLN A 232 -20.44 -7.96 1.54
N GLU A 233 -21.20 -6.87 1.69
CA GLU A 233 -21.28 -6.15 2.96
C GLU A 233 -22.14 -6.94 3.94
N LEU A 234 -21.67 -7.08 5.18
CA LEU A 234 -22.29 -7.97 6.16
C LEU A 234 -22.99 -7.16 7.26
N PHE A 235 -22.25 -6.31 7.98
CA PHE A 235 -22.80 -5.48 9.06
C PHE A 235 -21.86 -4.34 9.43
N GLN A 236 -22.42 -3.33 10.09
CA GLN A 236 -21.64 -2.29 10.77
C GLN A 236 -21.04 -2.86 12.05
N VAL A 237 -19.74 -2.62 12.25
CA VAL A 237 -19.00 -3.06 13.42
C VAL A 237 -19.07 -2.00 14.52
N THR A 238 -19.16 -2.46 15.76
CA THR A 238 -19.15 -1.62 16.97
C THR A 238 -18.03 -2.06 17.91
N ASN A 239 -17.66 -1.21 18.86
CA ASN A 239 -16.60 -1.56 19.82
C ASN A 239 -16.94 -2.79 20.66
N LYS A 240 -18.23 -3.06 20.89
CA LYS A 240 -18.72 -4.23 21.63
C LYS A 240 -18.50 -5.56 20.89
N MET A 241 -18.18 -5.52 19.60
CA MET A 241 -17.92 -6.70 18.79
C MET A 241 -16.43 -7.09 18.77
N LEU A 242 -15.55 -6.26 19.33
CA LEU A 242 -14.13 -6.59 19.47
C LEU A 242 -13.95 -7.73 20.48
N ASP A 243 -13.08 -8.66 20.12
CA ASP A 243 -12.75 -9.88 20.86
C ASP A 243 -13.95 -10.81 21.14
N GLU A 244 -15.08 -10.56 20.47
CA GLU A 244 -16.29 -11.37 20.54
C GLU A 244 -16.38 -12.35 19.36
N SER A 245 -17.04 -13.48 19.62
CA SER A 245 -17.26 -14.51 18.62
C SER A 245 -18.54 -14.25 17.83
N LEU A 246 -18.40 -13.86 16.57
CA LEU A 246 -19.52 -13.50 15.70
C LEU A 246 -19.80 -14.63 14.70
N LYS A 247 -21.08 -14.84 14.37
CA LYS A 247 -21.48 -15.76 13.29
C LYS A 247 -21.90 -14.96 12.07
N VAL A 248 -21.34 -15.30 10.92
CA VAL A 248 -21.62 -14.63 9.65
C VAL A 248 -22.04 -15.64 8.59
N ALA A 249 -22.99 -15.23 7.75
CA ALA A 249 -23.49 -16.01 6.63
C ALA A 249 -22.93 -15.43 5.32
N LEU A 250 -22.06 -16.19 4.66
CA LEU A 250 -21.40 -15.79 3.42
C LEU A 250 -22.04 -16.50 2.25
N ILE A 251 -22.47 -15.74 1.25
CA ILE A 251 -23.07 -16.32 0.04
C ILE A 251 -21.95 -16.46 -0.98
N VAL A 252 -21.63 -17.70 -1.37
CA VAL A 252 -20.56 -17.92 -2.36
C VAL A 252 -20.95 -17.38 -3.75
N PRO A 253 -19.98 -17.11 -4.64
CA PRO A 253 -20.25 -16.74 -6.04
C PRO A 253 -21.12 -17.79 -6.77
N GLU A 254 -21.91 -17.35 -7.75
CA GLU A 254 -22.76 -18.25 -8.54
C GLU A 254 -21.97 -19.04 -9.59
N SER A 255 -20.90 -18.45 -10.11
CA SER A 255 -20.06 -19.06 -11.12
C SER A 255 -19.06 -20.04 -10.49
N PRO A 256 -18.94 -21.27 -11.03
CA PRO A 256 -17.95 -22.22 -10.55
C PRO A 256 -16.50 -21.75 -10.71
N GLY A 257 -15.63 -22.31 -9.88
CA GLY A 257 -14.18 -22.10 -9.93
C GLY A 257 -13.55 -21.79 -8.59
N THR A 258 -12.24 -21.54 -8.61
CA THR A 258 -11.45 -21.20 -7.42
C THR A 258 -11.45 -19.70 -7.15
N TYR A 259 -11.69 -19.33 -5.90
CA TYR A 259 -11.74 -17.95 -5.43
C TYR A 259 -10.86 -17.75 -4.20
N ASP A 260 -10.19 -16.60 -4.12
CA ASP A 260 -9.59 -16.09 -2.90
C ASP A 260 -10.67 -15.31 -2.12
N MET A 261 -10.94 -15.71 -0.88
CA MET A 261 -11.83 -15.03 0.04
C MET A 261 -11.02 -14.21 1.05
N ILE A 262 -11.45 -12.96 1.30
CA ILE A 262 -10.79 -12.05 2.25
C ILE A 262 -11.83 -11.26 3.02
N PHE A 263 -11.66 -11.17 4.34
CA PHE A 263 -12.44 -10.26 5.18
C PHE A 263 -11.78 -8.89 5.24
N SER A 264 -12.62 -7.85 5.18
CA SER A 264 -12.18 -6.47 5.17
C SER A 264 -13.07 -5.56 6.01
N LEU A 265 -12.49 -4.48 6.49
CA LEU A 265 -13.16 -3.35 7.10
C LEU A 265 -12.96 -2.10 6.23
N ARG A 266 -14.02 -1.30 6.11
CA ARG A 266 -14.06 -0.05 5.36
C ARG A 266 -14.78 1.03 6.17
N ALA A 267 -14.32 2.28 6.08
CA ALA A 267 -15.04 3.45 6.57
C ALA A 267 -15.50 4.31 5.38
N GLY A 268 -16.82 4.43 5.18
CA GLY A 268 -17.38 5.24 4.08
C GLY A 268 -16.85 4.80 2.70
N TRP A 269 -16.35 5.75 1.91
CA TRP A 269 -15.81 5.48 0.58
C TRP A 269 -14.33 5.05 0.57
N LEU A 270 -13.64 5.12 1.72
CA LEU A 270 -12.23 4.77 1.82
C LEU A 270 -11.98 3.33 1.36
N PRO A 271 -10.76 3.02 0.88
CA PRO A 271 -10.43 1.68 0.43
C PRO A 271 -10.58 0.67 1.57
N SER A 272 -11.10 -0.51 1.23
CA SER A 272 -11.16 -1.64 2.15
C SER A 272 -9.76 -2.07 2.59
N THR A 273 -9.58 -2.22 3.90
CA THR A 273 -8.36 -2.75 4.51
C THR A 273 -8.31 -4.27 4.39
N LYS A 274 -7.10 -4.87 4.34
CA LYS A 274 -6.95 -6.33 4.37
C LYS A 274 -6.86 -6.78 5.84
N ASN A 275 -7.92 -7.37 6.37
CA ASN A 275 -8.00 -7.72 7.78
C ASN A 275 -7.88 -9.22 8.07
N SER A 276 -8.00 -10.10 7.07
CA SER A 276 -7.72 -11.53 7.21
C SER A 276 -6.63 -11.98 6.25
N GLU A 277 -6.07 -13.16 6.50
CA GLU A 277 -5.37 -13.89 5.45
C GLU A 277 -6.31 -14.30 4.31
N ARG A 278 -5.72 -14.61 3.15
CA ARG A 278 -6.47 -15.12 2.01
C ARG A 278 -6.86 -16.56 2.28
N PHE A 279 -8.12 -16.87 2.06
CA PHE A 279 -8.65 -18.22 2.15
C PHE A 279 -9.13 -18.68 0.78
N GLU A 280 -8.55 -19.77 0.26
CA GLU A 280 -8.97 -20.32 -1.02
C GLU A 280 -10.25 -21.15 -0.84
N ILE A 281 -11.20 -20.95 -1.74
CA ILE A 281 -12.44 -21.73 -1.81
C ILE A 281 -12.77 -22.13 -3.24
N GLU A 282 -13.11 -23.40 -3.42
CA GLU A 282 -13.59 -23.96 -4.68
C GLU A 282 -15.13 -23.98 -4.70
N VAL A 283 -15.71 -23.28 -5.68
CA VAL A 283 -17.15 -23.30 -5.93
C VAL A 283 -17.46 -24.37 -6.97
N LEU A 284 -18.16 -25.40 -6.53
CA LEU A 284 -18.61 -26.53 -7.33
C LEU A 284 -19.90 -26.19 -8.11
N PRO A 285 -20.15 -26.86 -9.25
CA PRO A 285 -21.36 -26.69 -10.06
C PRO A 285 -22.69 -26.90 -9.31
#